data_AF-A0A3N5FR52-F1
#
_entry.id   AF-A0A3N5FR52-F1
#
_cell.length_a   1.000
_cell.length_b   1.000
_cell.length_c   1.000
_cell.angle_alpha   90.00
_cell.angle_beta   90.00
_cell.angle_gamma   90.00
#
_symmetry.space_group_name_H-M   'P 1'
#
loop_
_entity.id
_entity.type
_entity.pdbx_description
1 polymer ?
#
loop_
_entity_poly.entity_id
_entity_poly.type
_entity_poly.pdbx_seq_one_letter_code
_entity_poly.pdbx_strand_id
1 'polypeptide(L)'
;MSEATAEGSGGSALVTDLYHFTMLDSYYRLGMQAPAVFEFFVRRMPDARNFLVAAGLEAALDYLESLRFTADEIAWLASTGRFSSALLDRLSDFRYTGGVYAMPEGTVFFASQPVLRVIAPLPEAQFIESRVVNLLNYRTMVASKAARVRLVAPRAQLIDFGMRRAHGAEAACFAARASYIAGFDATATVEAARRYGIPVVCMMAHSFVQAHML
;
A
#
# COMPACT_ATOMS: atom_id res chain seq x y z
N MET A 1 23.77 -6.44 -21.95
CA MET A 1 23.81 -6.76 -20.51
C MET A 1 23.27 -5.55 -19.79
N SER A 2 21.97 -5.56 -19.49
CA SER A 2 21.28 -4.47 -18.79
C SER A 2 21.50 -4.71 -17.30
N GLU A 3 22.30 -3.86 -16.67
CA GLU A 3 22.46 -3.85 -15.21
C GLU A 3 21.10 -3.53 -14.58
N ALA A 4 20.50 -4.53 -13.94
CA ALA A 4 19.43 -4.33 -13.01
C ALA A 4 20.02 -3.58 -11.81
N THR A 5 19.86 -2.27 -11.81
CA THR A 5 20.11 -1.45 -10.62
C THR A 5 19.19 -1.94 -9.52
N ALA A 6 19.78 -2.23 -8.38
CA ALA A 6 19.07 -2.63 -7.17
C ALA A 6 18.07 -1.53 -6.80
N GLU A 7 16.79 -1.76 -7.07
CA GLU A 7 15.70 -1.00 -6.47
C GLU A 7 15.82 -1.16 -4.96
N GLY A 8 16.23 -0.09 -4.29
CA GLY A 8 16.07 0.03 -2.85
C GLY A 8 14.61 -0.25 -2.50
N SER A 9 14.37 -0.73 -1.28
CA SER A 9 13.07 -1.25 -0.81
C SER A 9 11.87 -0.28 -0.88
N GLY A 10 12.03 0.92 -1.41
CA GLY A 10 10.98 1.92 -1.66
C GLY A 10 10.63 2.00 -3.14
N GLY A 11 9.34 1.82 -3.46
CA GLY A 11 8.82 2.03 -4.81
C GLY A 11 8.90 3.50 -5.26
N SER A 12 8.71 3.73 -6.56
CA SER A 12 8.77 5.06 -7.18
C SER A 12 7.86 6.10 -6.49
N ALA A 13 8.40 7.30 -6.26
CA ALA A 13 7.62 8.45 -5.76
C ALA A 13 6.61 8.97 -6.79
N LEU A 14 6.76 8.59 -8.06
CA LEU A 14 5.84 8.92 -9.14
C LEU A 14 4.57 8.06 -9.14
N VAL A 15 4.45 7.07 -8.23
CA VAL A 15 3.19 6.33 -8.00
C VAL A 15 2.21 7.22 -7.24
N THR A 16 1.71 8.23 -7.93
CA THR A 16 0.77 9.24 -7.44
C THR A 16 0.02 9.87 -8.62
N ASP A 17 -1.02 10.63 -8.33
CA ASP A 17 -1.77 11.35 -9.36
C ASP A 17 -1.09 12.68 -9.72
N LEU A 18 -1.13 13.06 -11.00
CA LEU A 18 -0.47 14.28 -11.51
C LEU A 18 -0.91 15.56 -10.76
N TYR A 19 -2.16 15.62 -10.30
CA TYR A 19 -2.69 16.81 -9.63
C TYR A 19 -1.94 17.14 -8.33
N HIS A 20 -1.34 16.15 -7.66
CA HIS A 20 -0.55 16.39 -6.46
C HIS A 20 0.65 17.29 -6.75
N PHE A 21 1.34 17.08 -7.87
CA PHE A 21 2.46 17.96 -8.26
C PHE A 21 1.99 19.38 -8.58
N THR A 22 0.85 19.54 -9.25
CA THR A 22 0.27 20.86 -9.52
C THR A 22 -0.14 21.58 -8.24
N MET A 23 -0.69 20.86 -7.26
CA MET A 23 -1.02 21.40 -5.94
C MET A 23 0.22 21.75 -5.15
N LEU A 24 1.25 20.91 -5.16
CA LEU A 24 2.55 21.18 -4.53
C LEU A 24 3.18 22.48 -5.05
N ASP A 25 3.27 22.65 -6.36
CA ASP A 25 3.82 23.88 -6.96
C ASP A 25 3.02 25.11 -6.50
N SER A 26 1.69 25.01 -6.49
CA SER A 26 0.80 26.07 -6.02
C SER A 26 1.03 26.39 -4.54
N TYR A 27 1.12 25.38 -3.67
CA TYR A 27 1.35 25.57 -2.25
C TYR A 27 2.71 26.22 -1.96
N TYR A 28 3.78 25.78 -2.62
CA TYR A 28 5.09 26.37 -2.43
C TYR A 28 5.15 27.82 -2.91
N ARG A 29 4.52 28.13 -4.06
CA ARG A 29 4.45 29.50 -4.59
C ARG A 29 3.65 30.45 -3.69
N LEU A 30 2.62 29.94 -3.04
CA LEU A 30 1.77 30.70 -2.12
C LEU A 30 2.27 30.66 -0.65
N GLY A 31 3.39 29.98 -0.38
CA GLY A 31 3.93 29.85 0.99
C GLY A 31 3.05 29.01 1.93
N MET A 32 2.17 28.16 1.39
CA MET A 32 1.21 27.35 2.16
C MET A 32 1.85 26.08 2.71
N GLN A 33 2.67 26.22 3.75
CA GLN A 33 3.42 25.12 4.38
C GLN A 33 3.02 24.89 5.85
N ALA A 34 1.91 25.49 6.30
CA ALA A 34 1.42 25.29 7.66
C ALA A 34 1.07 23.80 7.91
N PRO A 35 1.16 23.32 9.16
CA PRO A 35 0.71 21.98 9.52
C PRO A 35 -0.76 21.77 9.17
N ALA A 36 -1.08 20.63 8.56
CA ALA A 36 -2.41 20.19 8.21
C ALA A 36 -2.70 18.80 8.79
N VAL A 37 -3.98 18.52 9.03
CA VAL A 37 -4.44 17.22 9.55
C VAL A 37 -5.31 16.54 8.51
N PHE A 38 -4.93 15.33 8.12
CA PHE A 38 -5.66 14.50 7.17
C PHE A 38 -6.09 13.21 7.86
N GLU A 39 -7.30 12.73 7.59
CA GLU A 39 -7.83 11.50 8.17
C GLU A 39 -8.32 10.54 7.09
N PHE A 40 -7.88 9.29 7.18
CA PHE A 40 -8.37 8.18 6.38
C PHE A 40 -9.49 7.45 7.12
N PHE A 41 -10.68 7.43 6.53
CA PHE A 41 -11.85 6.73 7.03
C PHE A 41 -12.76 6.26 5.90
N VAL A 42 -13.60 5.27 6.19
CA VAL A 42 -14.59 4.77 5.22
C VAL A 42 -15.92 5.49 5.44
N ARG A 43 -16.47 6.12 4.40
CA ARG A 43 -17.71 6.91 4.51
C ARG A 43 -18.98 6.07 4.66
N ARG A 44 -19.10 5.02 3.84
CA ARG A 44 -20.29 4.16 3.78
C ARG A 44 -19.86 2.72 3.54
N MET A 45 -20.52 1.78 4.21
CA MET A 45 -20.37 0.34 3.97
C MET A 45 -21.60 -0.19 3.21
N PRO A 46 -21.43 -1.20 2.34
CA PRO A 46 -22.55 -1.94 1.78
C PRO A 46 -23.38 -2.62 2.87
N ASP A 47 -24.68 -2.79 2.65
CA ASP A 47 -25.62 -3.36 3.65
C ASP A 47 -25.19 -4.74 4.17
N ALA A 48 -24.56 -5.55 3.33
CA ALA A 48 -24.05 -6.88 3.70
C ALA A 48 -22.65 -6.87 4.36
N ARG A 49 -22.09 -5.68 4.67
CA ARG A 49 -20.76 -5.54 5.29
C ARG A 49 -20.84 -4.81 6.61
N ASN A 50 -20.90 -5.59 7.69
CA ASN A 50 -21.11 -5.06 9.05
C ASN A 50 -19.85 -4.44 9.69
N PHE A 51 -18.65 -4.80 9.21
CA PHE A 51 -17.39 -4.33 9.77
C PHE A 51 -16.24 -4.40 8.75
N LEU A 52 -15.16 -3.69 9.05
CA LEU A 52 -13.88 -3.77 8.35
C LEU A 52 -12.77 -4.13 9.33
N VAL A 53 -11.65 -4.62 8.81
CA VAL A 53 -10.44 -4.95 9.58
C VAL A 53 -9.32 -4.04 9.09
N ALA A 54 -8.74 -3.25 10.00
CA ALA A 54 -7.63 -2.35 9.70
C ALA A 54 -6.41 -3.17 9.28
N ALA A 55 -5.88 -2.88 8.09
CA ALA A 55 -4.69 -3.54 7.58
C ALA A 55 -3.91 -2.62 6.63
N GLY A 56 -2.59 -2.77 6.60
CA GLY A 56 -1.69 -2.04 5.71
C GLY A 56 -0.89 -0.91 6.32
N LEU A 57 -0.92 -0.75 7.65
CA LEU A 57 -0.15 0.26 8.37
C LEU A 57 1.35 0.07 8.15
N GLU A 58 1.88 -1.16 8.27
CA GLU A 58 3.31 -1.45 8.12
C GLU A 58 3.85 -0.87 6.82
N ALA A 59 3.27 -1.22 5.67
CA ALA A 59 3.79 -0.71 4.41
C ALA A 59 3.39 0.73 4.09
N ALA A 60 2.42 1.32 4.81
CA ALA A 60 2.22 2.76 4.74
C ALA A 60 3.39 3.49 5.44
N LEU A 61 3.86 2.96 6.58
CA LEU A 61 5.04 3.47 7.27
C LEU A 61 6.32 3.23 6.45
N ASP A 62 6.54 2.02 5.91
CA ASP A 62 7.67 1.73 5.03
C ASP A 62 7.74 2.76 3.88
N TYR A 63 6.60 3.03 3.23
CA TYR A 63 6.50 4.02 2.17
C TYR A 63 6.89 5.42 2.64
N LEU A 64 6.34 5.89 3.76
CA LEU A 64 6.62 7.23 4.29
C LEU A 64 8.10 7.39 4.68
N GLU A 65 8.68 6.37 5.31
CA GLU A 65 10.09 6.34 5.71
C GLU A 65 11.02 6.36 4.50
N SER A 66 10.68 5.59 3.45
CA SER A 66 11.49 5.46 2.24
C SER A 66 11.15 6.47 1.14
N LEU A 67 10.17 7.35 1.32
CA LEU A 67 9.66 8.22 0.25
C LEU A 67 10.70 9.26 -0.17
N ARG A 68 11.28 9.08 -1.35
CA ARG A 68 12.33 9.93 -1.92
C ARG A 68 12.13 9.99 -3.43
N PHE A 69 12.47 11.13 -4.03
CA PHE A 69 12.57 11.23 -5.48
C PHE A 69 13.98 10.86 -5.94
N THR A 70 14.09 10.00 -6.94
CA THR A 70 15.37 9.70 -7.57
C THR A 70 15.76 10.79 -8.56
N ALA A 71 17.05 10.89 -8.89
CA ALA A 71 17.53 11.82 -9.90
C ALA A 71 16.84 11.61 -11.26
N ASP A 72 16.58 10.35 -11.63
CA ASP A 72 15.91 10.00 -12.88
C ASP A 72 14.44 10.42 -12.88
N GLU A 73 13.73 10.26 -11.76
CA GLU A 73 12.34 10.73 -11.62
C GLU A 73 12.24 12.26 -11.73
N ILE A 74 13.20 12.98 -11.15
CA ILE A 74 13.26 14.46 -11.22
C ILE A 74 13.60 14.92 -12.64
N ALA A 75 14.57 14.27 -13.29
CA ALA A 75 14.91 14.55 -14.68
C ALA A 75 13.72 14.31 -15.60
N TRP A 76 12.96 13.23 -15.35
CA TRP A 76 11.72 12.97 -16.08
C TRP A 76 10.68 14.07 -15.84
N LEU A 77 10.42 14.46 -14.58
CA LEU A 77 9.51 15.57 -14.25
C LEU A 77 9.93 16.88 -14.94
N ALA A 78 11.23 17.20 -14.95
CA ALA A 78 11.79 18.35 -15.63
C ALA A 78 11.54 18.30 -17.15
N SER A 79 11.73 17.13 -17.77
CA SER A 79 11.53 16.95 -19.21
C SER A 79 10.09 17.20 -19.66
N THR A 80 9.12 17.14 -18.75
CA THR A 80 7.71 17.43 -19.08
C THR A 80 7.46 18.91 -19.35
N GLY A 81 8.34 19.81 -18.88
CA GLY A 81 8.17 21.27 -18.97
C GLY A 81 6.97 21.83 -18.19
N ARG A 82 6.35 21.03 -17.32
CA ARG A 82 5.10 21.40 -16.60
C ARG A 82 5.34 22.09 -15.27
N PHE A 83 6.51 21.92 -14.66
CA PHE A 83 6.78 22.30 -13.28
C PHE A 83 7.90 23.33 -13.17
N SER A 84 7.82 24.19 -12.16
CA SER A 84 8.85 25.19 -11.89
C SER A 84 10.16 24.54 -11.43
N SER A 85 11.31 25.15 -11.75
CA SER A 85 12.60 24.69 -11.21
C SER A 85 12.61 24.67 -9.68
N ALA A 86 11.99 25.66 -9.05
CA ALA A 86 11.85 25.74 -7.61
C ALA A 86 11.07 24.57 -7.00
N LEU A 87 10.07 24.02 -7.70
CA LEU A 87 9.41 22.79 -7.26
C LEU A 87 10.38 21.60 -7.38
N LEU A 88 11.04 21.44 -8.53
CA LEU A 88 11.95 20.33 -8.78
C LEU A 88 13.10 20.28 -7.76
N ASP A 89 13.67 21.43 -7.42
CA ASP A 89 14.71 21.57 -6.38
C ASP A 89 14.18 21.17 -4.99
N ARG A 90 12.89 21.42 -4.70
CA ARG A 90 12.28 20.94 -3.44
C ARG A 90 12.04 19.44 -3.45
N LEU A 91 11.73 18.86 -4.62
CA LEU A 91 11.49 17.42 -4.75
C LEU A 91 12.80 16.62 -4.59
N SER A 92 13.96 17.14 -5.02
CA SER A 92 15.26 16.46 -4.81
C SER A 92 15.59 16.25 -3.34
N ASP A 93 15.27 17.22 -2.50
CA ASP A 93 15.53 17.15 -1.06
C ASP A 93 14.32 16.67 -0.26
N PHE A 94 13.24 16.26 -0.93
CA PHE A 94 11.99 15.92 -0.26
C PHE A 94 12.15 14.74 0.70
N ARG A 95 11.72 14.94 1.94
CA ARG A 95 11.66 13.94 3.00
C ARG A 95 10.31 14.10 3.69
N TYR A 96 9.60 13.01 3.93
CA TYR A 96 8.42 13.06 4.78
C TYR A 96 8.84 13.27 6.24
N THR A 97 8.24 14.27 6.89
CA THR A 97 8.54 14.68 8.27
C THR A 97 7.33 14.63 9.20
N GLY A 98 6.16 14.28 8.65
CA GLY A 98 4.90 14.26 9.38
C GLY A 98 4.77 13.13 10.41
N GLY A 99 3.87 13.32 11.37
CA GLY A 99 3.44 12.30 12.33
C GLY A 99 2.25 11.49 11.84
N VAL A 100 2.20 10.21 12.23
CA VAL A 100 1.10 9.28 11.91
C VAL A 100 0.51 8.72 13.20
N TYR A 101 -0.82 8.75 13.31
CA TYR A 101 -1.58 8.09 14.36
C TYR A 101 -2.51 7.08 13.71
N ALA A 102 -2.50 5.82 14.12
CA ALA A 102 -3.28 4.79 13.45
C ALA A 102 -3.82 3.74 14.42
N MET A 103 -4.93 3.11 14.02
CA MET A 103 -5.40 1.88 14.66
C MET A 103 -4.38 0.75 14.44
N PRO A 104 -4.13 -0.11 15.45
CA PRO A 104 -3.32 -1.31 15.24
C PRO A 104 -3.90 -2.20 14.12
N GLU A 105 -3.04 -2.85 13.32
CA GLU A 105 -3.52 -3.81 12.32
C GLU A 105 -4.25 -4.98 12.99
N GLY A 106 -5.32 -5.46 12.34
CA GLY A 106 -6.24 -6.46 12.90
C GLY A 106 -7.41 -5.86 13.70
N THR A 107 -7.38 -4.57 14.00
CA THR A 107 -8.50 -3.89 14.69
C THR A 107 -9.76 -3.86 13.82
N VAL A 108 -10.90 -4.22 14.41
CA VAL A 108 -12.20 -4.10 13.77
C VAL A 108 -12.68 -2.65 13.86
N PHE A 109 -13.13 -2.07 12.74
CA PHE A 109 -13.64 -0.70 12.68
C PHE A 109 -14.87 -0.57 11.77
N PHE A 110 -15.54 0.59 11.88
CA PHE A 110 -16.79 0.91 11.21
C PHE A 110 -16.70 2.20 10.38
N ALA A 111 -17.75 2.50 9.63
CA ALA A 111 -17.83 3.73 8.86
C ALA A 111 -17.69 4.98 9.75
N SER A 112 -17.11 6.04 9.20
CA SER A 112 -16.90 7.34 9.85
C SER A 112 -15.99 7.31 11.09
N GLN A 113 -15.17 6.26 11.25
CA GLN A 113 -14.11 6.21 12.25
C GLN A 113 -12.74 6.45 11.58
N PRO A 114 -11.90 7.35 12.12
CA PRO A 114 -10.57 7.58 11.58
C PRO A 114 -9.66 6.38 11.88
N VAL A 115 -9.19 5.72 10.82
CA VAL A 115 -8.30 4.54 10.91
C VAL A 115 -6.84 4.98 10.95
N LEU A 116 -6.51 6.04 10.20
CA LEU A 116 -5.18 6.65 10.16
C LEU A 116 -5.33 8.17 10.06
N ARG A 117 -4.53 8.90 10.84
CA ARG A 117 -4.45 10.36 10.86
C ARG A 117 -3.01 10.77 10.61
N VAL A 118 -2.84 11.74 9.72
CA VAL A 118 -1.56 12.35 9.38
C VAL A 118 -1.55 13.79 9.87
N ILE A 119 -0.44 14.20 10.48
CA ILE A 119 -0.16 15.59 10.86
C ILE A 119 1.19 15.97 10.26
N ALA A 120 1.19 16.76 9.19
CA ALA A 120 2.40 17.15 8.45
C ALA A 120 2.24 18.54 7.84
N PRO A 121 3.32 19.19 7.36
CA PRO A 121 3.18 20.36 6.49
C PRO A 121 2.24 20.06 5.32
N LEU A 122 1.36 21.01 4.98
CA LEU A 122 0.31 20.82 3.97
C LEU A 122 0.80 20.16 2.65
N PRO A 123 1.95 20.55 2.06
CA PRO A 123 2.44 19.91 0.84
C PRO A 123 2.75 18.42 1.04
N GLU A 124 3.37 18.05 2.16
CA GLU A 124 3.69 16.66 2.48
C GLU A 124 2.43 15.83 2.73
N ALA A 125 1.50 16.34 3.53
CA ALA A 125 0.24 15.66 3.85
C ALA A 125 -0.60 15.42 2.58
N GLN A 126 -0.62 16.39 1.67
CA GLN A 126 -1.33 16.27 0.39
C GLN A 126 -0.67 15.21 -0.52
N PHE A 127 0.65 15.27 -0.69
CA PHE A 127 1.34 14.45 -1.67
C PHE A 127 1.20 12.93 -1.43
N ILE A 128 1.23 12.51 -0.17
CA ILE A 128 1.17 11.09 0.20
C ILE A 128 -0.23 10.47 0.05
N GLU A 129 -1.27 11.29 -0.14
CA GLU A 129 -2.67 10.89 -0.03
C GLU A 129 -2.99 9.68 -0.90
N SER A 130 -2.76 9.77 -2.22
CA SER A 130 -3.15 8.72 -3.16
C SER A 130 -2.48 7.39 -2.85
N ARG A 131 -1.20 7.39 -2.48
CA ARG A 131 -0.46 6.15 -2.19
C ARG A 131 -0.86 5.55 -0.85
N VAL A 132 -1.04 6.36 0.19
CA VAL A 132 -1.53 5.87 1.50
C VAL A 132 -2.93 5.28 1.37
N VAL A 133 -3.84 5.97 0.66
CA VAL A 133 -5.19 5.47 0.38
C VAL A 133 -5.12 4.15 -0.39
N ASN A 134 -4.30 4.06 -1.42
CA ASN A 134 -4.12 2.84 -2.22
C ASN A 134 -3.68 1.64 -1.37
N LEU A 135 -2.66 1.83 -0.52
CA LEU A 135 -2.10 0.79 0.34
C LEU A 135 -3.09 0.30 1.40
N LEU A 136 -3.74 1.23 2.12
CA LEU A 136 -4.68 0.91 3.19
C LEU A 136 -5.97 0.29 2.63
N ASN A 137 -6.52 0.85 1.55
CA ASN A 137 -7.79 0.41 1.00
C ASN A 137 -7.73 -1.06 0.55
N TYR A 138 -6.75 -1.43 -0.27
CA TYR A 138 -6.65 -2.79 -0.79
C TYR A 138 -6.52 -3.83 0.34
N ARG A 139 -5.62 -3.59 1.28
CA ARG A 139 -5.35 -4.53 2.38
C ARG A 139 -6.51 -4.62 3.35
N THR A 140 -7.13 -3.48 3.69
CA THR A 140 -8.36 -3.46 4.50
C THR A 140 -9.47 -4.28 3.85
N MET A 141 -9.67 -4.14 2.54
CA MET A 141 -10.68 -4.92 1.82
C MET A 141 -10.40 -6.43 1.85
N VAL A 142 -9.15 -6.84 1.64
CA VAL A 142 -8.77 -8.26 1.68
C VAL A 142 -8.89 -8.82 3.09
N ALA A 143 -8.33 -8.15 4.10
CA ALA A 143 -8.42 -8.58 5.50
C ALA A 143 -9.87 -8.72 5.95
N SER A 144 -10.71 -7.75 5.58
CA SER A 144 -12.15 -7.78 5.86
C SER A 144 -12.85 -8.99 5.21
N LYS A 145 -12.48 -9.37 3.98
CA LYS A 145 -13.03 -10.54 3.31
C LYS A 145 -12.52 -11.84 3.95
N ALA A 146 -11.22 -11.93 4.24
CA ALA A 146 -10.61 -13.07 4.89
C ALA A 146 -11.21 -13.33 6.28
N ALA A 147 -11.43 -12.29 7.09
CA ALA A 147 -12.09 -12.40 8.38
C ALA A 147 -13.49 -13.05 8.27
N ARG A 148 -14.26 -12.70 7.22
CA ARG A 148 -15.57 -13.32 6.96
C ARG A 148 -15.45 -14.80 6.58
N VAL A 149 -14.42 -15.17 5.82
CA VAL A 149 -14.16 -16.59 5.51
C VAL A 149 -13.80 -17.36 6.79
N ARG A 150 -12.96 -16.78 7.66
CA ARG A 150 -12.64 -17.38 8.97
C ARG A 150 -13.87 -17.54 9.85
N LEU A 151 -14.78 -16.56 9.89
CA LEU A 151 -16.01 -16.65 10.68
C LEU A 151 -16.91 -17.82 10.27
N VAL A 152 -17.02 -18.13 8.96
CA VAL A 152 -17.83 -19.25 8.48
C VAL A 152 -17.09 -20.61 8.53
N ALA A 153 -15.77 -20.59 8.65
CA ALA A 153 -14.92 -21.78 8.67
C ALA A 153 -13.92 -21.75 9.87
N PRO A 154 -14.41 -21.74 11.13
CA PRO A 154 -13.57 -21.49 12.31
C PRO A 154 -12.53 -22.58 12.58
N ARG A 155 -12.75 -23.81 12.11
CA ARG A 155 -11.88 -24.97 12.32
C ARG A 155 -11.19 -25.47 11.05
N ALA A 156 -11.53 -24.91 9.89
CA ALA A 156 -10.92 -25.32 8.64
C ALA A 156 -9.54 -24.69 8.50
N GLN A 157 -8.64 -25.41 7.81
CA GLN A 157 -7.39 -24.80 7.36
C GLN A 157 -7.70 -23.86 6.18
N LEU A 158 -7.36 -22.59 6.31
CA LEU A 158 -7.56 -21.56 5.29
C LEU A 158 -6.22 -21.15 4.71
N ILE A 159 -6.07 -21.33 3.39
CA ILE A 159 -4.81 -21.09 2.69
C ILE A 159 -5.06 -20.12 1.54
N ASP A 160 -4.22 -19.09 1.44
CA ASP A 160 -4.21 -18.18 0.31
C ASP A 160 -3.50 -18.83 -0.91
N PHE A 161 -4.28 -19.14 -1.95
CA PHE A 161 -3.80 -19.55 -3.28
C PHE A 161 -4.11 -18.51 -4.36
N GLY A 162 -4.31 -17.24 -3.97
CA GLY A 162 -4.83 -16.18 -4.83
C GLY A 162 -3.85 -15.56 -5.83
N MET A 163 -2.54 -15.76 -5.65
CA MET A 163 -1.48 -15.04 -6.41
C MET A 163 -1.72 -14.98 -7.92
N ARG A 164 -2.05 -16.12 -8.56
CA ARG A 164 -2.19 -16.21 -10.02
C ARG A 164 -3.38 -15.42 -10.61
N ARG A 165 -4.24 -14.85 -9.75
CA ARG A 165 -5.38 -14.01 -10.12
C ARG A 165 -5.31 -12.62 -9.49
N ALA A 166 -4.25 -12.33 -8.75
CA ALA A 166 -4.06 -11.02 -8.14
C ALA A 166 -3.73 -9.98 -9.22
N HIS A 167 -4.08 -8.72 -8.95
CA HIS A 167 -3.82 -7.59 -9.84
C HIS A 167 -2.36 -7.12 -9.74
N GLY A 168 -1.43 -7.98 -10.17
CA GLY A 168 0.00 -7.74 -10.08
C GLY A 168 0.67 -8.43 -8.88
N ALA A 169 2.01 -8.52 -8.93
CA ALA A 169 2.81 -9.23 -7.93
C ALA A 169 2.73 -8.60 -6.53
N GLU A 170 2.72 -7.26 -6.47
CA GLU A 170 2.57 -6.51 -5.21
C GLU A 170 1.23 -6.84 -4.53
N ALA A 171 0.13 -6.80 -5.30
CA ALA A 171 -1.20 -7.12 -4.81
C ALA A 171 -1.27 -8.56 -4.27
N ALA A 172 -0.60 -9.53 -4.92
CA ALA A 172 -0.54 -10.91 -4.40
C ALA A 172 0.09 -10.97 -3.01
N CYS A 173 1.24 -10.30 -2.82
CA CYS A 173 1.92 -10.28 -1.53
C CYS A 173 1.09 -9.57 -0.45
N PHE A 174 0.43 -8.47 -0.82
CA PHE A 174 -0.45 -7.74 0.09
C PHE A 174 -1.67 -8.56 0.48
N ALA A 175 -2.26 -9.30 -0.45
CA ALA A 175 -3.39 -10.16 -0.19
C ALA A 175 -3.03 -11.31 0.75
N ALA A 176 -1.87 -11.95 0.55
CA ALA A 176 -1.38 -13.01 1.42
C ALA A 176 -1.22 -12.52 2.87
N ARG A 177 -0.52 -11.40 3.10
CA ARG A 177 -0.33 -10.83 4.45
C ARG A 177 -1.65 -10.39 5.07
N ALA A 178 -2.51 -9.67 4.33
CA ALA A 178 -3.78 -9.21 4.85
C ALA A 178 -4.72 -10.37 5.22
N SER A 179 -4.69 -11.46 4.45
CA SER A 179 -5.46 -12.67 4.76
C SER A 179 -4.93 -13.36 6.01
N TYR A 180 -3.61 -13.44 6.17
CA TYR A 180 -2.97 -14.02 7.35
C TYR A 180 -3.29 -13.25 8.64
N ILE A 181 -3.21 -11.91 8.61
CA ILE A 181 -3.63 -11.04 9.74
C ILE A 181 -5.08 -11.30 10.14
N ALA A 182 -5.96 -11.50 9.16
CA ALA A 182 -7.37 -11.77 9.39
C ALA A 182 -7.67 -13.22 9.82
N GLY A 183 -6.64 -14.05 9.96
CA GLY A 183 -6.73 -15.40 10.51
C GLY A 183 -6.66 -16.53 9.49
N PHE A 184 -6.16 -16.33 8.27
CA PHE A 184 -5.76 -17.46 7.42
C PHE A 184 -4.51 -18.12 8.00
N ASP A 185 -4.28 -19.40 7.69
CA ASP A 185 -3.23 -20.22 8.32
C ASP A 185 -1.93 -20.23 7.50
N ALA A 186 -2.02 -20.08 6.18
CA ALA A 186 -0.87 -20.17 5.27
C ALA A 186 -1.10 -19.47 3.93
N THR A 187 -0.04 -19.36 3.12
CA THR A 187 -0.10 -18.90 1.73
C THR A 187 0.73 -19.82 0.82
N ALA A 188 0.40 -19.87 -0.47
CA ALA A 188 1.27 -20.43 -1.50
C ALA A 188 2.18 -19.38 -2.15
N THR A 189 2.02 -18.10 -1.81
CA THR A 189 2.80 -16.99 -2.37
C THR A 189 4.18 -16.95 -1.71
N VAL A 190 5.19 -17.51 -2.39
CA VAL A 190 6.56 -17.67 -1.87
C VAL A 190 7.16 -16.33 -1.40
N GLU A 191 7.01 -15.26 -2.18
CA GLU A 191 7.56 -13.96 -1.80
C GLU A 191 6.89 -13.39 -0.53
N ALA A 192 5.59 -13.65 -0.34
CA ALA A 192 4.90 -13.24 0.89
C ALA A 192 5.40 -14.03 2.11
N ALA A 193 5.67 -15.32 1.95
CA ALA A 193 6.28 -16.13 2.99
C ALA A 193 7.69 -15.63 3.36
N ARG A 194 8.53 -15.33 2.36
CA ARG A 194 9.88 -14.79 2.56
C ARG A 194 9.85 -13.43 3.27
N ARG A 195 8.95 -12.53 2.84
CA ARG A 195 8.90 -11.15 3.34
C ARG A 195 8.25 -11.04 4.73
N TYR A 196 7.20 -11.83 4.99
CA TYR A 196 6.35 -11.64 6.18
C TYR A 196 6.35 -12.83 7.14
N GLY A 197 7.15 -13.87 6.88
CA GLY A 197 7.23 -15.06 7.74
C GLY A 197 5.94 -15.89 7.79
N ILE A 198 5.08 -15.77 6.78
CA ILE A 198 3.82 -16.52 6.70
C ILE A 198 4.13 -18.00 6.38
N PRO A 199 3.51 -18.98 7.05
CA PRO A 199 3.65 -20.38 6.70
C PRO A 199 3.34 -20.62 5.21
N VAL A 200 4.25 -21.30 4.52
CA VAL A 200 4.10 -21.61 3.09
C VAL A 200 3.58 -23.02 2.89
N VAL A 201 2.57 -23.18 2.03
CA VAL A 201 2.00 -24.49 1.65
C VAL A 201 1.97 -24.61 0.14
N CYS A 202 2.28 -25.82 -0.36
CA CYS A 202 2.25 -26.13 -1.77
C CYS A 202 1.71 -27.54 -2.01
N MET A 203 1.10 -27.75 -3.17
CA MET A 203 0.69 -29.05 -3.71
C MET A 203 1.20 -29.15 -5.15
N MET A 204 1.34 -30.36 -5.67
CA MET A 204 1.66 -30.56 -7.09
C MET A 204 0.54 -30.03 -8.00
N ALA A 205 0.90 -29.37 -9.09
CA ALA A 205 -0.05 -28.91 -10.10
C ALA A 205 -0.40 -30.05 -11.08
N HIS A 206 -1.53 -29.94 -11.77
CA HIS A 206 -1.97 -30.95 -12.74
C HIS A 206 -0.94 -31.18 -13.86
N SER A 207 -0.22 -30.13 -14.29
CA SER A 207 0.80 -30.23 -15.33
C SER A 207 1.93 -31.20 -14.98
N PHE A 208 2.24 -31.37 -13.69
CA PHE A 208 3.23 -32.36 -13.24
C PHE A 208 2.79 -33.79 -13.58
N VAL A 209 1.51 -34.11 -13.35
CA VAL A 209 0.95 -35.43 -13.69
C VAL A 209 0.89 -35.62 -15.20
N GLN A 210 0.45 -34.60 -15.94
CA GLN A 210 0.34 -34.65 -17.40
C GLN A 210 1.70 -34.84 -18.09
N ALA A 211 2.78 -34.31 -17.52
CA ALA A 211 4.13 -34.49 -18.06
C ALA A 211 4.62 -35.95 -18.05
N HIS A 212 4.07 -36.80 -17.18
CA HIS A 212 4.40 -38.23 -17.13
C HIS A 212 3.51 -39.09 -18.05
N MET A 213 2.57 -38.47 -18.76
CA MET A 213 1.75 -39.11 -19.79
C MET A 213 2.27 -38.83 -21.21
N LEU A 214 3.41 -38.11 -21.32
CA LEU A 214 4.16 -37.88 -22.55
C LEU A 214 5.28 -38.91 -22.69
#